data_AF-A0A132B4Y2-F1
#
_entry.id   AF-A0A132B4Y2-F1
#
_cell.length_a   1.000
_cell.length_b   1.000
_cell.length_c   1.000
_cell.angle_alpha   90.00
_cell.angle_beta   90.00
_cell.angle_gamma   90.00
#
_symmetry.space_group_name_H-M   'P 1'
#
loop_
_entity.id
_entity.type
_entity.pdbx_description
1 polymer ?
#
loop_
_entity_poly.entity_id
_entity_poly.type
_entity_poly.pdbx_seq_one_letter_code
_entity_poly.pdbx_strand_id
1 'polypeptide(L)'
;MECINMNCAHDMGEAIVADVTPHDGILRDDKQTHERHGQKLLVYTLKVPNPFAATFLRRLFKTFEEGNELGAKVCHDIDSAERRAQAVELARRYKNTKISGEIKTIEETIENDFLEPELKMNSSEVQKFAELLSQELATSLSRHRDICIVFVLGGPAVGKGTQCKQLARKHGFHHISVGELLNNPSPFADFILESKREYVIIPAQLTISEHYFTILLDCSELVMTERSIARAEVAKKAGRERVDDNPKTVASRVKGWRKKNELVEIHVKKHGPFQEIPSDGSQDEVWSSFELAVLEKISRKA
;
A
#
# COMPACT_ATOMS: atom_id res chain seq x y z
N MET A 1 -25.64 22.70 10.11
CA MET A 1 -25.46 22.78 8.65
C MET A 1 -24.30 23.66 8.24
N GLU A 2 -24.16 24.89 8.77
CA GLU A 2 -23.09 25.82 8.34
C GLU A 2 -21.66 25.30 8.64
N CYS A 3 -21.43 24.71 9.82
CA CYS A 3 -20.16 24.03 10.14
C CYS A 3 -19.84 22.86 9.18
N ILE A 4 -20.84 22.04 8.83
CA ILE A 4 -20.66 20.93 7.88
C ILE A 4 -20.27 21.48 6.50
N ASN A 5 -20.99 22.49 6.02
CA ASN A 5 -20.69 23.11 4.73
C ASN A 5 -19.30 23.75 4.71
N MET A 6 -18.85 24.32 5.84
CA MET A 6 -17.52 24.89 5.98
C MET A 6 -16.43 23.83 5.92
N ASN A 7 -16.58 22.72 6.67
CA ASN A 7 -15.66 21.59 6.62
C ASN A 7 -15.56 21.03 5.19
N CYS A 8 -16.68 20.89 4.47
CA CYS A 8 -16.65 20.44 3.08
C CYS A 8 -16.02 21.44 2.11
N ALA A 9 -16.05 22.74 2.44
CA ALA A 9 -15.65 23.80 1.51
C ALA A 9 -14.20 24.23 1.68
N HIS A 10 -13.68 24.34 2.91
CA HIS A 10 -12.45 25.09 3.20
C HIS A 10 -11.23 24.65 2.34
N ASP A 11 -11.07 23.33 2.13
CA ASP A 11 -10.00 22.73 1.32
C ASP A 11 -10.28 22.67 -0.18
N MET A 12 -11.44 23.12 -0.65
CA MET A 12 -11.73 23.12 -2.09
C MET A 12 -10.73 23.97 -2.90
N GLY A 13 -10.10 24.97 -2.26
CA GLY A 13 -8.99 25.72 -2.85
C GLY A 13 -7.76 24.85 -3.12
N GLU A 14 -7.40 23.99 -2.16
CA GLU A 14 -6.30 23.03 -2.28
C GLU A 14 -6.58 21.99 -3.38
N ALA A 15 -7.83 21.53 -3.52
CA ALA A 15 -8.21 20.57 -4.57
C ALA A 15 -7.92 21.07 -6.01
N ILE A 16 -7.87 22.40 -6.23
CA ILE A 16 -7.53 23.00 -7.52
C ILE A 16 -6.02 23.16 -7.70
N VAL A 17 -5.33 23.55 -6.63
CA VAL A 17 -3.89 23.82 -6.63
C VAL A 17 -3.06 22.53 -6.56
N ALA A 18 -3.70 21.43 -6.17
CA ALA A 18 -3.14 20.18 -5.65
C ALA A 18 -2.62 20.33 -4.21
N ASP A 19 -2.63 19.22 -3.49
CA ASP A 19 -2.15 19.11 -2.11
C ASP A 19 -0.62 19.29 -2.07
N VAL A 20 -0.20 20.53 -1.81
CA VAL A 20 1.21 20.94 -1.75
C VAL A 20 1.74 20.69 -0.34
N THR A 21 2.79 19.89 -0.25
CA THR A 21 3.43 19.52 1.01
C THR A 21 4.73 20.31 1.23
N PRO A 22 5.26 20.36 2.47
CA PRO A 22 6.58 20.94 2.72
C PRO A 22 7.72 20.29 1.92
N HIS A 23 7.53 19.07 1.42
CA HIS A 23 8.50 18.37 0.58
C HIS A 23 8.60 18.95 -0.84
N ASP A 24 7.56 19.65 -1.32
CA ASP A 24 7.51 20.23 -2.66
C ASP A 24 8.33 21.53 -2.78
N GLY A 25 8.98 21.97 -1.69
CA GLY A 25 9.86 23.14 -1.67
C GLY A 25 9.12 24.47 -1.82
N ILE A 26 7.80 24.47 -1.69
CA ILE A 26 6.95 25.67 -1.76
C ILE A 26 6.95 26.35 -0.39
N LEU A 27 7.21 27.65 -0.37
CA LEU A 27 7.19 28.46 0.86
C LEU A 27 5.76 28.55 1.41
N ARG A 28 5.63 28.69 2.72
CA ARG A 28 4.32 28.77 3.39
C ARG A 28 3.43 29.88 2.83
N ASP A 29 3.99 31.06 2.60
CA ASP A 29 3.25 32.21 2.09
C ASP A 29 2.78 32.00 0.63
N ASP A 30 3.58 31.28 -0.16
CA ASP A 30 3.21 30.89 -1.52
C ASP A 30 2.08 29.86 -1.51
N LYS A 31 2.12 28.88 -0.59
CA LYS A 31 1.03 27.91 -0.38
C LYS A 31 -0.29 28.62 -0.07
N GLN A 32 -0.28 29.51 0.92
CA GLN A 32 -1.46 30.30 1.31
C GLN A 32 -1.98 31.17 0.16
N THR A 33 -1.07 31.73 -0.64
CA THR A 33 -1.43 32.52 -1.82
C THR A 33 -2.13 31.66 -2.87
N HIS A 34 -1.61 30.47 -3.14
CA HIS A 34 -2.21 29.55 -4.10
C HIS A 34 -3.60 29.09 -3.63
N GLU A 35 -3.73 28.64 -2.38
CA GLU A 35 -5.01 28.20 -1.80
C GLU A 35 -6.08 29.29 -1.93
N ARG A 36 -5.74 30.52 -1.53
CA ARG A 36 -6.63 31.69 -1.64
C ARG A 36 -7.01 31.97 -3.09
N HIS A 37 -6.10 31.78 -4.05
CA HIS A 37 -6.42 31.93 -5.48
C HIS A 37 -7.33 30.81 -5.99
N GLY A 38 -7.14 29.56 -5.54
CA GLY A 38 -8.05 28.45 -5.82
C GLY A 38 -9.48 28.73 -5.34
N GLN A 39 -9.61 29.20 -4.09
CA GLN A 39 -10.91 29.61 -3.53
C GLN A 39 -11.56 30.75 -4.35
N LYS A 40 -10.79 31.78 -4.72
CA LYS A 40 -11.28 32.87 -5.58
C LYS A 40 -11.75 32.35 -6.93
N LEU A 41 -11.00 31.44 -7.56
CA LEU A 41 -11.37 30.86 -8.86
C LEU A 41 -12.71 30.14 -8.78
N LEU A 42 -12.96 29.36 -7.72
CA LEU A 42 -14.25 28.70 -7.49
C LEU A 42 -15.40 29.71 -7.40
N VAL A 43 -15.23 30.74 -6.59
CA VAL A 43 -16.23 31.80 -6.43
C VAL A 43 -16.49 32.52 -7.76
N TYR A 44 -15.45 32.85 -8.51
CA TYR A 44 -15.59 33.52 -9.80
C TYR A 44 -16.29 32.65 -10.85
N THR A 45 -15.93 31.37 -10.92
CA THR A 45 -16.53 30.40 -11.84
C THR A 45 -18.03 30.25 -11.58
N LEU A 46 -18.44 30.26 -10.32
CA LEU A 46 -19.86 30.15 -9.94
C LEU A 46 -20.64 31.45 -10.06
N LYS A 47 -19.96 32.61 -10.14
CA LYS A 47 -20.61 33.93 -10.03
C LYS A 47 -21.72 34.16 -11.05
N VAL A 48 -21.55 33.69 -12.29
CA VAL A 48 -22.54 33.82 -13.37
C VAL A 48 -23.58 32.70 -13.33
N PRO A 49 -23.21 31.41 -13.35
CA PRO A 49 -24.19 30.33 -13.40
C PRO A 49 -24.96 30.13 -12.08
N ASN A 50 -24.38 30.48 -10.93
CA ASN A 50 -25.03 30.37 -9.62
C ASN A 50 -24.51 31.44 -8.63
N PRO A 51 -25.02 32.68 -8.71
CA PRO A 51 -24.58 33.80 -7.85
C PRO A 51 -24.81 33.55 -6.36
N PHE A 52 -25.83 32.76 -6.01
CA PHE A 52 -26.13 32.39 -4.63
C PHE A 52 -25.03 31.49 -4.06
N ALA A 53 -24.67 30.41 -4.75
CA ALA A 53 -23.60 29.51 -4.34
C ALA A 53 -22.25 30.22 -4.26
N ALA A 54 -21.95 31.11 -5.23
CA ALA A 54 -20.74 31.92 -5.20
C ALA A 54 -20.65 32.82 -3.96
N THR A 55 -21.77 33.45 -3.57
CA THR A 55 -21.84 34.29 -2.37
C THR A 55 -21.75 33.45 -1.09
N PHE A 56 -22.39 32.29 -1.07
CA PHE A 56 -22.36 31.37 0.06
C PHE A 56 -20.94 30.82 0.29
N LEU A 57 -20.26 30.30 -0.73
CA LEU A 57 -18.89 29.81 -0.63
C LEU A 57 -17.91 30.92 -0.20
N ARG A 58 -18.03 32.11 -0.79
CA ARG A 58 -17.21 33.27 -0.38
C ARG A 58 -17.37 33.58 1.11
N ARG A 59 -18.60 33.49 1.63
CA ARG A 59 -18.86 33.68 3.07
C ARG A 59 -18.21 32.58 3.89
N LEU A 60 -18.36 31.31 3.51
CA LEU A 60 -17.76 30.19 4.23
C LEU A 60 -16.22 30.30 4.30
N PHE A 61 -15.56 30.62 3.18
CA PHE A 61 -14.11 30.83 3.15
C PHE A 61 -13.69 31.95 4.10
N LYS A 62 -14.36 33.10 4.02
CA LYS A 62 -14.08 34.23 4.89
C LYS A 62 -14.29 33.89 6.37
N THR A 63 -15.41 33.23 6.70
CA THR A 63 -15.72 32.86 8.09
C THR A 63 -14.70 31.87 8.64
N PHE A 64 -14.25 30.90 7.83
CA PHE A 64 -13.18 29.98 8.19
C PHE A 64 -11.87 30.72 8.45
N GLU A 65 -11.39 31.53 7.48
CA GLU A 65 -10.16 32.33 7.60
C GLU A 65 -10.15 33.25 8.84
N GLU A 66 -11.29 33.87 9.17
CA GLU A 66 -11.41 34.74 10.33
C GLU A 66 -11.40 33.97 11.66
N GLY A 67 -11.84 32.72 11.70
CA GLY A 67 -11.74 31.82 12.87
C GLY A 67 -12.50 32.26 14.13
N ASN A 68 -13.29 33.34 14.05
CA ASN A 68 -13.91 33.96 15.23
C ASN A 68 -15.22 33.27 15.64
N GLU A 69 -15.96 32.75 14.67
CA GLU A 69 -17.25 32.10 14.89
C GLU A 69 -17.07 30.69 15.49
N LEU A 70 -18.01 30.26 16.32
CA LEU A 70 -17.96 28.91 16.93
C LEU A 70 -17.86 27.80 15.86
N GLY A 71 -18.59 27.94 14.76
CA GLY A 71 -18.53 26.98 13.66
C GLY A 71 -17.15 26.91 12.99
N ALA A 72 -16.48 28.05 12.83
CA ALA A 72 -15.12 28.11 12.30
C ALA A 72 -14.09 27.51 13.26
N LYS A 73 -14.23 27.77 14.57
CA LYS A 73 -13.37 27.18 15.60
C LYS A 73 -13.46 25.66 15.62
N VAL A 74 -14.68 25.11 15.54
CA VAL A 74 -14.87 23.65 15.44
C VAL A 74 -14.30 23.10 14.13
N CYS A 75 -14.46 23.84 13.01
CA CYS A 75 -13.84 23.46 11.73
C CYS A 75 -12.32 23.42 11.82
N HIS A 76 -11.68 24.40 12.48
CA HIS A 76 -10.24 24.41 12.73
C HIS A 76 -9.79 23.29 13.66
N ASP A 77 -10.58 22.94 14.67
CA ASP A 77 -10.28 21.77 15.52
C ASP A 77 -10.29 20.48 14.67
N ILE A 78 -11.29 20.29 13.80
CA ILE A 78 -11.40 19.11 12.92
C ILE A 78 -10.25 19.06 11.91
N ASP A 79 -9.98 20.15 11.18
CA ASP A 79 -8.84 20.29 10.26
C ASP A 79 -7.50 20.00 10.99
N SER A 80 -7.34 20.49 12.22
CA SER A 80 -6.16 20.17 13.02
C SER A 80 -6.04 18.69 13.37
N ALA A 81 -7.14 17.97 13.61
CA ALA A 81 -7.12 16.53 13.84
C ALA A 81 -6.78 15.78 12.53
N GLU A 82 -7.38 16.18 11.42
CA GLU A 82 -7.18 15.57 10.11
C GLU A 82 -5.73 15.71 9.64
N ARG A 83 -5.16 16.92 9.69
CA ARG A 83 -3.76 17.15 9.28
C ARG A 83 -2.76 16.29 10.05
N ARG A 84 -3.02 15.98 11.32
CA ARG A 84 -2.17 15.06 12.11
C ARG A 84 -2.27 13.62 11.60
N ALA A 85 -3.47 13.15 11.25
CA ALA A 85 -3.64 11.85 10.62
C ALA A 85 -2.96 11.79 9.24
N GLN A 86 -3.08 12.86 8.45
CA GLN A 86 -2.41 13.00 7.16
C GLN A 86 -0.87 13.03 7.31
N ALA A 87 -0.33 13.68 8.34
CA ALA A 87 1.10 13.71 8.62
C ALA A 87 1.68 12.30 8.86
N VAL A 88 0.93 11.39 9.50
CA VAL A 88 1.33 9.98 9.64
C VAL A 88 1.44 9.30 8.28
N GLU A 89 0.47 9.51 7.40
CA GLU A 89 0.48 8.95 6.04
C GLU A 89 1.61 9.55 5.19
N LEU A 90 1.89 10.85 5.32
CA LEU A 90 3.01 11.51 4.66
C LEU A 90 4.37 11.00 5.17
N ALA A 91 4.54 10.85 6.49
CA ALA A 91 5.75 10.26 7.06
C ALA A 91 5.99 8.85 6.52
N ARG A 92 4.94 8.03 6.39
CA ARG A 92 5.02 6.70 5.74
C ARG A 92 5.45 6.80 4.27
N ARG A 93 4.85 7.72 3.50
CA ARG A 93 5.19 7.89 2.08
C ARG A 93 6.64 8.34 1.87
N TYR A 94 7.19 9.11 2.80
CA TYR A 94 8.48 9.76 2.67
C TYR A 94 9.42 9.40 3.83
N LYS A 95 10.00 8.19 3.76
CA LYS A 95 10.93 7.60 4.77
C LYS A 95 12.10 8.48 5.23
N ASN A 96 12.51 9.45 4.42
CA ASN A 96 13.64 10.35 4.66
C ASN A 96 13.31 11.75 4.14
N THR A 97 12.24 12.36 4.65
CA THR A 97 11.84 13.70 4.22
C THR A 97 12.79 14.72 4.84
N LYS A 98 13.43 15.55 4.00
CA LYS A 98 13.99 16.82 4.47
C LYS A 98 12.83 17.79 4.70
N ILE A 99 12.38 17.94 5.93
CA ILE A 99 11.45 19.00 6.29
C ILE A 99 12.30 20.16 6.80
N SER A 100 12.18 21.33 6.17
CA SER A 100 12.94 22.54 6.56
C SER A 100 14.47 22.38 6.58
N GLY A 101 15.03 21.50 5.74
CA GLY A 101 16.47 21.27 5.64
C GLY A 101 17.05 20.25 6.62
N GLU A 102 16.27 19.81 7.61
CA GLU A 102 16.64 18.73 8.54
C GLU A 102 15.99 17.41 8.13
N ILE A 103 16.75 16.31 8.22
CA ILE A 103 16.21 14.96 8.01
C ILE A 103 15.56 14.55 9.31
N LYS A 104 14.23 14.46 9.34
CA LYS A 104 13.50 13.86 10.47
C LYS A 104 13.15 12.42 10.13
N THR A 105 13.38 11.52 11.07
CA THR A 105 12.94 10.13 10.94
C THR A 105 11.41 10.04 11.09
N ILE A 106 10.83 8.95 10.59
CA ILE A 106 9.41 8.65 10.76
C ILE A 106 9.07 8.63 12.26
N GLU A 107 9.94 8.04 13.05
CA GLU A 107 9.81 7.90 14.50
C GLU A 107 9.80 9.26 15.21
N GLU A 108 10.72 10.16 14.88
CA GLU A 108 10.77 11.52 15.45
C GLU A 108 9.56 12.37 15.03
N THR A 109 9.03 12.17 13.82
CA THR A 109 7.84 12.89 13.34
C THR A 109 6.57 12.40 14.04
N ILE A 110 6.45 11.10 14.26
CA ILE A 110 5.35 10.49 15.01
C ILE A 110 5.42 10.87 16.50
N GLU A 111 6.60 10.90 17.12
CA GLU A 111 6.69 11.25 18.54
C GLU A 111 6.44 12.74 18.81
N ASN A 112 7.00 13.64 17.99
CA ASN A 112 6.92 15.07 18.26
C ASN A 112 5.66 15.75 17.69
N ASP A 113 5.19 15.39 16.49
CA ASP A 113 4.04 16.08 15.88
C ASP A 113 2.69 15.40 16.19
N PHE A 114 2.70 14.19 16.76
CA PHE A 114 1.48 13.39 16.96
C PHE A 114 1.22 12.97 18.41
N LEU A 115 2.26 12.77 19.24
CA LEU A 115 2.11 12.44 20.66
C LEU A 115 2.25 13.64 21.62
N GLU A 116 2.41 14.87 21.11
CA GLU A 116 2.43 16.04 21.98
C GLU A 116 1.11 16.18 22.79
N PRO A 117 1.17 16.55 24.09
CA PRO A 117 0.34 15.91 25.11
C PRO A 117 -1.00 16.58 25.40
N GLU A 118 -1.30 17.73 24.77
CA GLU A 118 -2.53 18.48 25.04
C GLU A 118 -3.03 19.17 23.78
N LEU A 119 -3.91 18.51 23.04
CA LEU A 119 -4.72 19.15 22.00
C LEU A 119 -5.68 20.14 22.67
N LYS A 120 -5.26 21.40 22.80
CA LYS A 120 -6.15 22.50 23.20
C LYS A 120 -7.06 22.84 22.03
N MET A 121 -8.10 22.05 21.88
CA MET A 121 -9.20 22.28 20.95
C MET A 121 -10.29 23.10 21.64
N ASN A 122 -11.10 23.79 20.84
CA ASN A 122 -12.24 24.56 21.33
C ASN A 122 -13.42 23.64 21.70
N SER A 123 -13.59 22.52 20.99
CA SER A 123 -14.58 21.47 21.28
C SER A 123 -13.96 20.29 22.00
N SER A 124 -14.53 19.94 23.16
CA SER A 124 -14.15 18.75 23.93
C SER A 124 -14.51 17.44 23.22
N GLU A 125 -15.56 17.44 22.40
CA GLU A 125 -15.94 16.28 21.58
C GLU A 125 -14.92 16.01 20.48
N VAL A 126 -14.47 17.06 19.77
CA VAL A 126 -13.43 16.92 18.75
C VAL A 126 -12.09 16.54 19.39
N GLN A 127 -11.78 17.09 20.56
CA GLN A 127 -10.60 16.70 21.33
C GLN A 127 -10.59 15.21 21.65
N LYS A 128 -11.69 14.69 22.20
CA LYS A 128 -11.82 13.25 22.50
C LYS A 128 -11.69 12.39 21.25
N PHE A 129 -12.27 12.83 20.13
CA PHE A 129 -12.15 12.12 18.86
C PHE A 129 -10.71 12.09 18.36
N ALA A 130 -10.00 13.22 18.42
CA ALA A 130 -8.60 13.31 18.03
C ALA A 130 -7.72 12.42 18.91
N GLU A 131 -7.95 12.37 20.22
CA GLU A 131 -7.25 11.46 21.15
C GLU A 131 -7.46 9.99 20.79
N LEU A 132 -8.70 9.59 20.47
CA LEU A 132 -9.01 8.21 20.05
C LEU A 132 -8.37 7.85 18.72
N LEU A 133 -8.43 8.75 17.73
CA LEU A 133 -7.74 8.57 16.46
C LEU A 133 -6.23 8.41 16.69
N SER A 134 -5.66 9.23 17.58
CA SER A 134 -4.24 9.16 17.91
C SER A 134 -3.86 7.81 18.47
N GLN A 135 -4.65 7.28 19.40
CA GLN A 135 -4.44 5.96 20.00
C GLN A 135 -4.56 4.82 18.98
N GLU A 136 -5.57 4.84 18.11
CA GLU A 136 -5.78 3.80 17.09
C GLU A 136 -4.63 3.78 16.08
N LEU A 137 -4.22 4.94 15.59
CA LEU A 137 -3.09 5.08 14.67
C LEU A 137 -1.76 4.67 15.33
N ALA A 138 -1.50 5.06 16.58
CA ALA A 138 -0.32 4.61 17.33
C ALA A 138 -0.31 3.08 17.50
N THR A 139 -1.47 2.49 17.78
CA THR A 139 -1.65 1.03 17.85
C THR A 139 -1.46 0.35 16.49
N SER A 140 -1.94 0.96 15.40
CA SER A 140 -1.73 0.47 14.04
C SER A 140 -0.25 0.49 13.66
N LEU A 141 0.45 1.58 13.99
CA LEU A 141 1.89 1.75 13.74
C LEU A 141 2.73 0.74 14.54
N SER A 142 2.36 0.45 15.79
CA SER A 142 3.07 -0.56 16.59
C SER A 142 2.83 -1.98 16.05
N ARG A 143 1.59 -2.34 15.70
CA ARG A 143 1.23 -3.65 15.13
C ARG A 143 1.87 -3.92 13.76
N HIS A 144 2.12 -2.89 12.96
CA HIS A 144 2.75 -3.05 11.65
C HIS A 144 4.17 -3.64 11.72
N ARG A 145 4.87 -3.51 12.86
CA ARG A 145 6.22 -4.07 13.04
C ARG A 145 6.21 -5.60 13.17
N ASP A 146 5.08 -6.18 13.56
CA ASP A 146 4.95 -7.61 13.91
C ASP A 146 4.54 -8.50 12.74
N ILE A 147 3.96 -7.94 11.67
CA ILE A 147 3.52 -8.73 10.52
C ILE A 147 4.70 -8.94 9.56
N CYS A 148 5.15 -10.19 9.46
CA CYS A 148 6.16 -10.63 8.50
C CYS A 148 5.49 -11.12 7.21
N ILE A 149 5.70 -10.42 6.10
CA ILE A 149 5.18 -10.82 4.78
C ILE A 149 6.33 -11.36 3.92
N VAL A 150 6.19 -12.60 3.45
CA VAL A 150 7.16 -13.24 2.55
C VAL A 150 6.53 -13.45 1.19
N PHE A 151 7.02 -12.74 0.17
CA PHE A 151 6.66 -13.03 -1.22
C PHE A 151 7.55 -14.12 -1.77
N VAL A 152 6.94 -15.17 -2.34
CA VAL A 152 7.69 -16.26 -2.97
C VAL A 152 7.42 -16.27 -4.46
N LEU A 153 8.42 -15.89 -5.25
CA LEU A 153 8.40 -15.84 -6.70
C LEU A 153 9.10 -17.08 -7.30
N GLY A 154 8.86 -17.31 -8.59
CA GLY A 154 9.51 -18.37 -9.35
C GLY A 154 8.62 -18.97 -10.44
N GLY A 155 9.23 -19.72 -11.35
CA GLY A 155 8.58 -20.31 -12.51
C GLY A 155 7.59 -21.45 -12.21
N PRO A 156 6.99 -22.08 -13.24
CA PRO A 156 6.16 -23.26 -13.04
C PRO A 156 6.97 -24.40 -12.42
N ALA A 157 6.33 -25.14 -11.50
CA ALA A 157 6.88 -26.35 -10.85
C ALA A 157 8.20 -26.21 -10.07
N VAL A 158 8.67 -25.00 -9.76
CA VAL A 158 9.88 -24.74 -8.93
C VAL A 158 9.72 -25.05 -7.43
N GLY A 159 8.53 -25.47 -6.99
CA GLY A 159 8.31 -25.88 -5.59
C GLY A 159 7.72 -24.82 -4.65
N LYS A 160 7.35 -23.62 -5.13
CA LYS A 160 6.76 -22.53 -4.30
C LYS A 160 5.70 -23.01 -3.29
N GLY A 161 4.64 -23.65 -3.79
CA GLY A 161 3.54 -24.11 -2.95
C GLY A 161 3.94 -25.18 -1.94
N THR A 162 4.92 -26.01 -2.28
CA THR A 162 5.47 -27.03 -1.36
C THR A 162 6.22 -26.36 -0.22
N GLN A 163 7.19 -25.49 -0.53
CA GLN A 163 7.99 -24.80 0.47
C GLN A 163 7.12 -23.87 1.34
N CYS A 164 6.16 -23.13 0.76
CA CYS A 164 5.27 -22.26 1.53
C CYS A 164 4.34 -23.06 2.48
N LYS A 165 3.80 -24.20 2.03
CA LYS A 165 2.96 -25.07 2.90
C LYS A 165 3.79 -25.69 4.02
N GLN A 166 5.05 -26.02 3.77
CA GLN A 166 5.97 -26.55 4.78
C GLN A 166 6.35 -25.47 5.81
N LEU A 167 6.62 -24.24 5.36
CA LEU A 167 6.84 -23.07 6.23
C LEU A 167 5.63 -22.77 7.11
N ALA A 168 4.43 -22.76 6.53
CA ALA A 168 3.18 -22.57 7.27
C ALA A 168 3.01 -23.60 8.39
N ARG A 169 3.28 -24.88 8.09
CA ARG A 169 3.15 -25.97 9.07
C ARG A 169 4.20 -25.91 10.18
N LYS A 170 5.46 -25.59 9.85
CA LYS A 170 6.58 -25.68 10.81
C LYS A 170 6.73 -24.42 11.66
N HIS A 171 6.45 -23.25 11.09
CA HIS A 171 6.71 -21.94 11.71
C HIS A 171 5.45 -21.11 11.95
N GLY A 172 4.25 -21.68 11.77
CA GLY A 172 3.00 -21.00 12.06
C GLY A 172 2.61 -19.89 11.07
N PHE A 173 3.25 -19.84 9.90
CA PHE A 173 2.87 -18.89 8.85
C PHE A 173 1.49 -19.22 8.26
N HIS A 174 0.77 -18.20 7.80
CA HIS A 174 -0.38 -18.40 6.94
C HIS A 174 0.04 -18.36 5.47
N HIS A 175 -0.20 -19.47 4.75
CA HIS A 175 0.07 -19.54 3.31
C HIS A 175 -1.13 -19.05 2.51
N ILE A 176 -0.94 -17.98 1.75
CA ILE A 176 -1.95 -17.41 0.84
C ILE A 176 -1.51 -17.67 -0.60
N SER A 177 -2.25 -18.53 -1.30
CA SER A 177 -2.03 -18.79 -2.73
C SER A 177 -3.02 -17.99 -3.57
N VAL A 178 -2.53 -16.98 -4.28
CA VAL A 178 -3.34 -16.18 -5.23
C VAL A 178 -4.01 -17.09 -6.26
N GLY A 179 -3.30 -18.13 -6.74
CA GLY A 179 -3.87 -19.09 -7.69
C GLY A 179 -5.04 -19.89 -7.11
N GLU A 180 -4.99 -20.27 -5.83
CA GLU A 180 -6.11 -20.95 -5.17
C GLU A 180 -7.28 -19.99 -4.95
N LEU A 181 -7.01 -18.75 -4.52
CA LEU A 181 -8.05 -17.71 -4.33
C LEU A 181 -8.78 -17.37 -5.63
N LEU A 182 -8.05 -17.20 -6.74
CA LEU A 182 -8.61 -16.85 -8.04
C LEU A 182 -9.34 -18.00 -8.74
N ASN A 183 -9.33 -19.21 -8.17
CA ASN A 183 -10.09 -20.35 -8.68
C ASN A 183 -11.39 -20.57 -7.90
N ASN A 184 -11.65 -19.79 -6.85
CA ASN A 184 -12.93 -19.80 -6.17
C ASN A 184 -14.00 -19.04 -6.98
N PRO A 185 -15.30 -19.38 -6.81
CA PRO A 185 -16.38 -18.63 -7.41
C PRO A 185 -16.29 -17.15 -7.04
N SER A 186 -16.32 -16.27 -8.04
CA SER A 186 -16.20 -14.82 -7.88
C SER A 186 -17.12 -14.10 -8.86
N PRO A 187 -17.75 -12.98 -8.47
CA PRO A 187 -18.49 -12.13 -9.42
C PRO A 187 -17.58 -11.53 -10.51
N PHE A 188 -16.26 -11.58 -10.33
CA PHE A 188 -15.25 -11.12 -11.29
C PHE A 188 -14.61 -12.25 -12.11
N ALA A 189 -15.19 -13.45 -12.12
CA ALA A 189 -14.59 -14.63 -12.75
C ALA A 189 -14.19 -14.40 -14.23
N ASP A 190 -15.06 -13.79 -15.03
CA ASP A 190 -14.79 -13.51 -16.44
C ASP A 190 -13.60 -12.57 -16.63
N PHE A 191 -13.56 -11.47 -15.86
CA PHE A 191 -12.43 -10.53 -15.85
C PHE A 191 -11.12 -11.19 -15.40
N ILE A 192 -11.17 -12.08 -14.40
CA ILE A 192 -10.00 -12.82 -13.93
C ILE A 192 -9.49 -13.77 -15.03
N LEU A 193 -10.38 -14.46 -15.72
CA LEU A 193 -10.02 -15.37 -16.82
C LEU A 193 -9.41 -14.61 -18.00
N GLU A 194 -9.99 -13.47 -18.37
CA GLU A 194 -9.46 -12.56 -19.39
C GLU A 194 -8.09 -12.00 -18.98
N SER A 195 -7.97 -11.49 -17.76
CA SER A 195 -6.70 -10.96 -17.22
C SER A 195 -5.59 -12.01 -17.18
N LYS A 196 -5.91 -13.28 -16.82
CA LYS A 196 -4.98 -14.41 -16.85
C LYS A 196 -4.51 -14.72 -18.28
N ARG A 197 -5.38 -14.53 -19.29
CA ARG A 197 -5.09 -14.77 -20.71
C ARG A 197 -4.27 -13.64 -21.33
N GLU A 198 -4.64 -12.40 -21.06
CA GLU A 198 -4.02 -11.18 -21.59
C GLU A 198 -2.78 -10.74 -20.78
N TYR A 199 -2.50 -11.41 -19.66
CA TYR A 199 -1.39 -11.11 -18.76
C TYR A 199 -1.39 -9.65 -18.29
N VAL A 200 -2.58 -9.06 -18.11
CA VAL A 200 -2.73 -7.71 -17.57
C VAL A 200 -2.20 -7.73 -16.14
N ILE A 201 -1.17 -6.92 -15.88
CA ILE A 201 -0.72 -6.64 -14.53
C ILE A 201 -1.87 -5.87 -13.88
N ILE A 202 -2.68 -6.56 -13.09
CA ILE A 202 -3.66 -5.89 -12.23
C ILE A 202 -2.82 -5.04 -11.27
N PRO A 203 -2.95 -3.71 -11.29
CA PRO A 203 -2.27 -2.86 -10.33
C PRO A 203 -2.79 -3.25 -8.97
N ALA A 204 -1.98 -3.97 -8.21
CA ALA A 204 -2.24 -4.11 -6.80
C ALA A 204 -1.93 -2.75 -6.20
N GLN A 205 -2.93 -1.88 -6.02
CA GLN A 205 -2.89 -0.90 -4.94
C GLN A 205 -2.95 -1.66 -3.60
N LEU A 206 -1.92 -2.46 -3.35
CA LEU A 206 -1.63 -3.00 -2.04
C LEU A 206 -0.66 -2.01 -1.43
N THR A 207 -1.11 -1.27 -0.43
CA THR A 207 -0.23 -0.68 0.57
C THR A 207 0.38 -1.85 1.34
N ILE A 208 1.36 -2.52 0.72
CA ILE A 208 2.06 -3.63 1.37
C ILE A 208 2.81 -3.01 2.55
N SER A 209 2.62 -3.58 3.74
CA SER A 209 3.46 -3.28 4.91
C SER A 209 4.91 -3.16 4.45
N GLU A 210 5.61 -2.08 4.79
CA GLU A 210 6.99 -1.85 4.34
C GLU A 210 7.98 -2.94 4.78
N HIS A 211 7.51 -3.84 5.63
CA HIS A 211 8.22 -5.01 6.14
C HIS A 211 7.83 -6.29 5.39
N TYR A 212 8.03 -6.29 4.08
CA TYR A 212 8.03 -7.51 3.28
C TYR A 212 9.44 -7.85 2.81
N PHE A 213 9.67 -9.12 2.49
CA PHE A 213 10.82 -9.51 1.68
C PHE A 213 10.41 -10.52 0.63
N THR A 214 11.22 -10.60 -0.42
CA THR A 214 10.94 -11.47 -1.57
C THR A 214 12.00 -12.55 -1.68
N ILE A 215 11.56 -13.80 -1.81
CA ILE A 215 12.39 -14.94 -2.20
C ILE A 215 12.04 -15.32 -3.64
N LEU A 216 13.04 -15.39 -4.50
CA LEU A 216 12.93 -16.01 -5.82
C LEU A 216 13.50 -17.42 -5.77
N LEU A 217 12.68 -18.43 -6.10
CA LEU A 217 13.16 -19.78 -6.39
C LEU A 217 13.63 -19.81 -7.85
N ASP A 218 14.93 -19.66 -8.08
CA ASP A 218 15.52 -19.75 -9.40
C ASP A 218 15.73 -21.22 -9.78
N CYS A 219 15.34 -21.55 -11.00
CA CYS A 219 15.34 -22.92 -11.50
C CYS A 219 15.69 -22.92 -12.98
N SER A 220 16.44 -23.92 -13.43
CA SER A 220 16.67 -24.11 -14.86
C SER A 220 15.39 -24.45 -15.62
N GLU A 221 15.31 -24.04 -16.88
CA GLU A 221 14.19 -24.34 -17.76
C GLU A 221 13.96 -25.85 -17.94
N LEU A 222 15.07 -26.61 -17.94
CA LEU A 222 15.05 -28.07 -18.03
C LEU A 222 14.32 -28.68 -16.82
N VAL A 223 14.75 -28.36 -15.60
CA VAL A 223 14.16 -28.90 -14.37
C VAL A 223 12.71 -28.45 -14.20
N MET A 224 12.38 -27.21 -14.55
CA MET A 224 10.98 -26.74 -14.56
C MET A 224 10.09 -27.58 -15.50
N THR A 225 10.61 -27.92 -16.67
CA THR A 225 9.88 -28.71 -17.68
C THR A 225 9.67 -30.14 -17.18
N GLU A 226 10.72 -30.80 -16.72
CA GLU A 226 10.68 -32.18 -16.19
C GLU A 226 9.70 -32.30 -15.02
N ARG A 227 9.79 -31.37 -14.04
CA ARG A 227 8.88 -31.36 -12.87
C ARG A 227 7.44 -31.08 -13.25
N SER A 228 7.19 -30.23 -14.24
CA SER A 228 5.82 -29.94 -14.69
C SER A 228 5.18 -31.18 -15.31
N ILE A 229 5.92 -31.92 -16.13
CA ILE A 229 5.46 -33.18 -16.75
C ILE A 229 5.21 -34.24 -15.67
N ALA A 230 6.18 -34.46 -14.77
CA ALA A 230 6.04 -35.43 -13.68
C ALA A 230 4.83 -35.11 -12.78
N ARG A 231 4.58 -33.82 -12.51
CA ARG A 231 3.40 -33.38 -11.76
C ARG A 231 2.09 -33.72 -12.47
N ALA A 232 2.03 -33.58 -13.80
CA ALA A 232 0.85 -33.94 -14.59
C ALA A 232 0.54 -35.44 -14.47
N GLU A 233 1.57 -36.28 -14.54
CA GLU A 233 1.43 -37.74 -14.41
C GLU A 233 0.92 -38.14 -13.01
N VAL A 234 1.47 -37.53 -11.96
CA VAL A 234 1.00 -37.76 -10.58
C VAL A 234 -0.45 -37.33 -10.42
N ALA A 235 -0.84 -36.16 -10.95
CA ALA A 235 -2.22 -35.70 -10.92
C ALA A 235 -3.15 -36.69 -11.62
N LYS A 236 -2.76 -37.16 -12.82
CA LYS A 236 -3.52 -38.13 -13.61
C LYS A 236 -3.73 -39.45 -12.86
N LYS A 237 -2.68 -39.96 -12.19
CA LYS A 237 -2.77 -41.15 -11.32
C LYS A 237 -3.72 -40.94 -10.13
N ALA A 238 -3.83 -39.72 -9.64
CA ALA A 238 -4.75 -39.34 -8.56
C ALA A 238 -6.17 -38.96 -9.05
N GLY A 239 -6.53 -39.29 -10.29
CA GLY A 239 -7.85 -39.00 -10.87
C GLY A 239 -8.11 -37.51 -11.13
N ARG A 240 -7.07 -36.68 -11.17
CA ARG A 240 -7.15 -35.23 -11.42
C ARG A 240 -6.47 -34.90 -12.75
N GLU A 241 -7.02 -33.96 -13.50
CA GLU A 241 -6.42 -33.52 -14.76
C GLU A 241 -5.84 -32.11 -14.63
N ARG A 242 -4.61 -31.95 -15.12
CA ARG A 242 -3.89 -30.67 -15.17
C ARG A 242 -3.75 -30.27 -16.63
N VAL A 243 -4.79 -29.64 -17.16
CA VAL A 243 -4.87 -29.21 -18.56
C VAL A 243 -3.71 -28.30 -18.99
N ASP A 244 -3.11 -27.58 -18.03
CA ASP A 244 -2.01 -26.63 -18.21
C ASP A 244 -0.60 -27.24 -18.18
N ASP A 245 -0.47 -28.53 -17.84
CA ASP A 245 0.81 -29.23 -17.69
C ASP A 245 1.09 -30.23 -18.85
N ASN A 246 0.67 -29.88 -20.08
CA ASN A 246 1.01 -30.62 -21.30
C ASN A 246 2.29 -30.06 -21.98
N PRO A 247 3.03 -30.85 -22.80
CA PRO A 247 4.34 -30.44 -23.34
C PRO A 247 4.34 -29.07 -24.05
N LYS A 248 3.32 -28.80 -24.88
CA LYS A 248 3.21 -27.52 -25.60
C LYS A 248 3.01 -26.34 -24.65
N THR A 249 2.15 -26.52 -23.64
CA THR A 249 1.81 -25.46 -22.69
C THR A 249 2.96 -25.19 -21.73
N VAL A 250 3.61 -26.25 -21.22
CA VAL A 250 4.80 -26.16 -20.35
C VAL A 250 5.91 -25.38 -21.04
N ALA A 251 6.24 -25.73 -22.31
CA ALA A 251 7.26 -25.02 -23.07
C ALA A 251 6.95 -23.52 -23.21
N SER A 252 5.69 -23.16 -23.48
CA SER A 252 5.28 -21.75 -23.58
C SER A 252 5.38 -21.00 -22.24
N ARG A 253 5.06 -21.68 -21.12
CA ARG A 253 5.10 -21.10 -19.78
C ARG A 253 6.51 -20.89 -19.28
N VAL A 254 7.38 -21.87 -19.49
CA VAL A 254 8.80 -21.81 -19.11
C VAL A 254 9.50 -20.70 -19.88
N LYS A 255 9.42 -20.72 -21.22
CA LYS A 255 10.04 -19.70 -22.08
C LYS A 255 9.44 -18.30 -21.86
N GLY A 256 8.13 -18.23 -21.61
CA GLY A 256 7.43 -16.97 -21.37
C GLY A 256 7.68 -16.39 -19.97
N TRP A 257 8.01 -17.21 -18.97
CA TRP A 257 8.10 -16.76 -17.58
C TRP A 257 9.22 -15.74 -17.37
N ARG A 258 10.46 -16.02 -17.81
CA ARG A 258 11.59 -15.09 -17.62
C ARG A 258 11.31 -13.73 -18.25
N LYS A 259 10.94 -13.72 -19.53
CA LYS A 259 10.63 -12.48 -20.26
C LYS A 259 9.46 -11.68 -19.65
N LYS A 260 8.44 -12.37 -19.13
CA LYS A 260 7.26 -11.71 -18.54
C LYS A 260 7.48 -11.22 -17.11
N ASN A 261 8.35 -11.90 -16.34
CA ASN A 261 8.60 -11.55 -14.94
C ASN A 261 9.79 -10.61 -14.76
N GLU A 262 10.57 -10.35 -15.81
CA GLU A 262 11.73 -9.44 -15.76
C GLU A 262 11.38 -8.08 -15.13
N LEU A 263 10.28 -7.44 -15.54
CA LEU A 263 9.86 -6.15 -14.98
C LEU A 263 9.47 -6.24 -13.50
N VAL A 264 8.79 -7.33 -13.11
CA VAL A 264 8.40 -7.58 -11.71
C VAL A 264 9.66 -7.80 -10.88
N GLU A 265 10.61 -8.59 -11.38
CA GLU A 265 11.88 -8.88 -10.72
C GLU A 265 12.72 -7.62 -10.52
N ILE A 266 12.86 -6.79 -11.57
CA ILE A 266 13.52 -5.48 -11.49
C ILE A 266 12.84 -4.61 -10.44
N HIS A 267 11.51 -4.56 -10.44
CA HIS A 267 10.76 -3.77 -9.47
C HIS A 267 11.00 -4.26 -8.04
N VAL A 268 10.82 -5.55 -7.74
CA VAL A 268 10.98 -6.07 -6.37
C VAL A 268 12.42 -5.98 -5.88
N LYS A 269 13.42 -6.18 -6.76
CA LYS A 269 14.85 -5.99 -6.44
C LYS A 269 15.19 -4.54 -6.10
N LYS A 270 14.50 -3.57 -6.71
CA LYS A 270 14.71 -2.13 -6.46
C LYS A 270 14.03 -1.64 -5.18
N HIS A 271 12.88 -2.19 -4.80
CA HIS A 271 12.00 -1.60 -3.77
C HIS A 271 12.01 -2.34 -2.42
N GLY A 272 12.68 -3.49 -2.28
CA GLY A 272 12.72 -4.18 -0.99
C GLY A 272 13.78 -5.28 -0.87
N PRO A 273 13.91 -5.89 0.32
CA PRO A 273 14.82 -7.01 0.53
C PRO A 273 14.46 -8.17 -0.41
N PHE A 274 15.47 -8.67 -1.12
CA PHE A 274 15.33 -9.72 -2.12
C PHE A 274 16.42 -10.77 -1.92
N GLN A 275 16.06 -12.05 -2.07
CA GLN A 275 17.00 -13.15 -2.04
C GLN A 275 16.64 -14.19 -3.10
N GLU A 276 17.65 -14.67 -3.81
CA GLU A 276 17.52 -15.74 -4.78
C GLU A 276 18.00 -17.06 -4.18
N ILE A 277 17.26 -18.14 -4.42
CA ILE A 277 17.55 -19.47 -3.89
C ILE A 277 17.52 -20.46 -5.06
N PRO A 278 18.63 -21.16 -5.34
CA PRO A 278 18.64 -22.24 -6.31
C PRO A 278 17.62 -23.31 -5.95
N SER A 279 16.83 -23.75 -6.93
CA SER A 279 15.73 -24.69 -6.71
C SER A 279 15.78 -25.95 -7.59
N ASP A 280 16.90 -26.17 -8.30
CA ASP A 280 17.14 -27.36 -9.13
C ASP A 280 17.31 -28.65 -8.32
N GLY A 281 17.82 -28.54 -7.08
CA GLY A 281 18.05 -29.67 -6.17
C GLY A 281 16.78 -30.34 -5.66
N SER A 282 16.95 -31.36 -4.84
CA SER A 282 15.85 -32.09 -4.19
C SER A 282 14.99 -31.17 -3.32
N GLN A 283 13.76 -31.60 -3.01
CA GLN A 283 12.84 -30.82 -2.19
C GLN A 283 13.45 -30.44 -0.83
N ASP A 284 14.22 -31.34 -0.21
CA ASP A 284 14.84 -31.15 1.11
C ASP A 284 16.04 -30.20 1.06
N GLU A 285 16.85 -30.25 0.01
CA GLU A 285 17.93 -29.29 -0.23
C GLU A 285 17.36 -27.87 -0.39
N VAL A 286 16.34 -27.73 -1.24
CA VAL A 286 15.67 -26.45 -1.46
C VAL A 286 14.99 -25.96 -0.19
N TRP A 287 14.36 -26.86 0.57
CA TRP A 287 13.74 -26.53 1.85
C TRP A 287 14.77 -25.99 2.85
N SER A 288 15.94 -26.62 2.97
CA SER A 288 16.97 -26.21 3.92
C SER A 288 17.45 -24.78 3.65
N SER A 289 17.72 -24.44 2.37
CA SER A 289 18.09 -23.08 1.99
C SER A 289 16.93 -22.08 2.14
N PHE A 290 15.71 -22.48 1.78
CA PHE A 290 14.51 -21.64 1.90
C PHE A 290 14.17 -21.31 3.35
N GLU A 291 14.20 -22.31 4.23
CA GLU A 291 13.95 -22.16 5.66
C GLU A 291 14.99 -21.22 6.30
N LEU A 292 16.27 -21.42 6.02
CA LEU A 292 17.33 -20.55 6.54
C LEU A 292 17.15 -19.10 6.07
N ALA A 293 16.87 -18.89 4.77
CA ALA A 293 16.65 -17.56 4.22
C ALA A 293 15.48 -16.83 4.89
N VAL A 294 14.38 -17.54 5.19
CA VAL A 294 13.23 -16.97 5.89
C VAL A 294 13.57 -16.67 7.35
N LEU A 295 14.18 -17.62 8.06
CA LEU A 295 14.51 -17.46 9.48
C LEU A 295 15.51 -16.34 9.72
N GLU A 296 16.53 -16.16 8.87
CA GLU A 296 17.47 -15.04 8.98
C GLU A 296 16.78 -13.67 8.93
N LYS A 297 15.66 -13.55 8.19
CA LYS A 297 14.89 -12.31 8.08
C LYS A 297 13.93 -12.10 9.24
N ILE A 298 13.44 -13.18 9.85
CA ILE A 298 12.60 -13.12 11.04
C ILE A 298 13.44 -12.82 12.28
N SER A 299 14.58 -13.51 12.46
CA SER A 299 15.44 -13.41 13.65
C SER A 299 16.14 -12.06 13.82
N ARG A 300 16.34 -11.30 12.73
CA ARG A 300 16.89 -9.92 12.80
C ARG A 300 15.90 -8.90 13.38
N LYS A 301 14.67 -9.31 13.71
CA LYS A 301 13.63 -8.48 14.32
C LYS A 301 13.38 -8.77 15.81
N ALA A 302 14.07 -9.76 16.40
CA ALA A 302 13.95 -10.09 17.83
C ALA A 302 14.99 -9.35 18.67
#